data_AF-A0A329LQZ5-F1
#
_entry.id   AF-A0A329LQZ5-F1
#
_cell.length_a   1.000
_cell.length_b   1.000
_cell.length_c   1.000
_cell.angle_alpha   90.00
_cell.angle_beta   90.00
_cell.angle_gamma   90.00
#
_symmetry.space_group_name_H-M   'P 1'
#
loop_
_entity.id
_entity.type
_entity.pdbx_description
1 polymer ?
#
loop_
_entity_poly.entity_id
_entity_poly.type
_entity_poly.pdbx_seq_one_letter_code
_entity_poly.pdbx_strand_id
1 'polypeptide(L)'
;PDALAGDKSPWSDDCIGVAVALQHSVYQDHNVNGVAFETWRPDSAAASVVTGVKKGVISFSTAGDADALFVKFSREWQRCEGKTVLLSGGPFRLQVKVDNVQPAASVLAATMSIELDSPNPLLELAIPAARALGVRDNCLIEAEVDFGNNANPPTHRIDTSAIDIAQVMRDKVSALS
;
A
#
# COMPACT_ATOMS: atom_id res chain seq x y z
N PRO A 1 9.84 -12.43 -11.74
CA PRO A 1 8.50 -12.93 -12.11
C PRO A 1 7.82 -11.93 -13.05
N ASP A 2 7.31 -12.40 -14.18
CA ASP A 2 6.69 -11.58 -15.25
C ASP A 2 5.38 -10.89 -14.83
N ALA A 3 5.00 -10.97 -13.55
CA ALA A 3 3.87 -10.26 -12.97
C ALA A 3 4.16 -8.77 -12.66
N LEU A 4 5.35 -8.27 -12.98
CA LEU A 4 5.84 -6.93 -12.60
C LEU A 4 6.09 -5.99 -13.79
N ALA A 5 5.78 -6.40 -15.03
CA ALA A 5 5.91 -5.55 -16.20
C ALA A 5 4.59 -4.79 -16.46
N GLY A 6 4.45 -3.61 -15.88
CA GLY A 6 3.36 -2.69 -16.18
C GLY A 6 3.71 -1.80 -17.37
N ASP A 7 2.94 -1.90 -18.46
CA ASP A 7 2.98 -0.94 -19.56
C ASP A 7 2.32 0.40 -19.16
N LYS A 8 2.96 1.49 -19.59
CA LYS A 8 2.66 2.89 -19.25
C LYS A 8 1.22 3.28 -19.56
N SER A 9 0.47 3.61 -18.51
CA SER A 9 -0.83 4.28 -18.59
C SER A 9 -0.63 5.78 -18.90
N PRO A 10 -1.55 6.47 -19.61
CA PRO A 10 -1.40 7.87 -20.00
C PRO A 10 -1.60 8.88 -18.85
N TRP A 11 -1.77 8.40 -17.62
CA TRP A 11 -1.88 9.23 -16.42
C TRP A 11 -0.52 9.15 -15.73
N SER A 12 0.10 10.29 -15.44
CA SER A 12 1.39 10.34 -14.74
C SER A 12 1.40 9.31 -13.60
N ASP A 13 2.37 8.38 -13.65
CA ASP A 13 2.60 7.24 -12.74
C ASP A 13 2.73 7.61 -11.24
N ASP A 14 2.40 8.83 -10.83
CA ASP A 14 2.57 9.39 -9.49
C ASP A 14 1.75 8.69 -8.40
N CYS A 15 0.67 7.97 -8.75
CA CYS A 15 -0.23 7.34 -7.78
C CYS A 15 -0.06 5.82 -7.64
N ILE A 16 0.81 5.20 -8.42
CA ILE A 16 1.00 3.74 -8.33
C ILE A 16 1.57 3.33 -6.96
N GLY A 17 2.35 4.19 -6.31
CA GLY A 17 2.95 3.92 -5.00
C GLY A 17 1.95 3.86 -3.84
N VAL A 18 0.81 4.55 -3.92
CA VAL A 18 -0.27 4.38 -2.94
C VAL A 18 -1.11 3.14 -3.29
N ALA A 19 -1.36 2.92 -4.57
CA ALA A 19 -2.24 1.85 -5.06
C ALA A 19 -1.65 0.44 -4.92
N VAL A 20 -0.32 0.30 -4.96
CA VAL A 20 0.36 -1.00 -4.94
C VAL A 20 1.48 -0.99 -3.90
N ALA A 21 1.32 -1.81 -2.85
CA ALA A 21 2.38 -2.04 -1.88
C ALA A 21 3.67 -2.55 -2.52
N LEU A 22 4.81 -1.98 -2.09
CA LEU A 22 6.15 -2.40 -2.51
C LEU A 22 6.37 -2.31 -4.02
N GLN A 23 5.67 -1.38 -4.69
CA GLN A 23 5.77 -1.21 -6.13
C GLN A 23 7.20 -0.84 -6.54
N HIS A 24 7.86 -1.74 -7.29
CA HIS A 24 9.28 -1.61 -7.64
C HIS A 24 9.60 -0.27 -8.33
N SER A 25 8.73 0.19 -9.25
CA SER A 25 8.97 1.41 -10.03
C SER A 25 9.07 2.68 -9.17
N VAL A 26 8.49 2.69 -7.96
CA VAL A 26 8.59 3.86 -7.06
C VAL A 26 9.90 3.89 -6.26
N TYR A 27 10.64 2.79 -6.23
CA TYR A 27 11.89 2.63 -5.46
C TYR A 27 13.15 2.51 -6.33
N GLN A 28 13.01 2.20 -7.63
CA GLN A 28 14.10 1.81 -8.52
C GLN A 28 15.28 2.80 -8.58
N ASP A 29 15.03 4.09 -8.37
CA ASP A 29 16.03 5.17 -8.48
C ASP A 29 16.49 5.73 -7.11
N HIS A 30 16.25 5.00 -6.01
CA HIS A 30 16.34 5.56 -4.65
C HIS A 30 17.35 4.87 -3.70
N ASN A 31 18.58 4.55 -4.12
CA ASN A 31 19.65 4.04 -3.23
C ASN A 31 19.22 2.91 -2.26
N VAL A 32 18.38 1.99 -2.73
CA VAL A 32 17.87 0.86 -1.96
C VAL A 32 18.99 -0.14 -1.70
N ASN A 33 19.19 -0.50 -0.44
CA ASN A 33 20.18 -1.49 0.01
C ASN A 33 19.57 -2.89 0.15
N GLY A 34 18.29 -2.98 0.51
CA GLY A 34 17.63 -4.26 0.71
C GLY A 34 16.12 -4.12 0.85
N VAL A 35 15.43 -5.21 0.54
CA VAL A 35 13.97 -5.32 0.68
C VAL A 35 13.65 -6.65 1.36
N ALA A 36 12.85 -6.60 2.40
CA ALA A 36 12.26 -7.78 3.02
C ALA A 36 10.74 -7.61 3.02
N PHE A 37 10.00 -8.64 2.62
CA PHE A 37 8.55 -8.60 2.65
C PHE A 37 7.96 -9.95 3.00
N GLU A 38 6.75 -9.92 3.53
CA GLU A 38 5.98 -11.10 3.90
C GLU A 38 4.52 -10.85 3.59
N THR A 39 3.82 -11.91 3.18
CA THR A 39 2.38 -11.89 2.96
C THR A 39 1.72 -12.93 3.84
N TRP A 40 0.57 -12.59 4.40
CA TRP A 40 -0.26 -13.49 5.18
C TRP A 40 -1.67 -13.54 4.60
N ARG A 41 -2.30 -14.71 4.67
CA ARG A 41 -3.72 -14.93 4.31
C ARG A 41 -4.36 -15.88 5.31
N PRO A 42 -5.67 -15.76 5.58
CA PRO A 42 -6.39 -16.73 6.38
C PRO A 42 -6.58 -18.04 5.61
N ASP A 43 -6.73 -19.15 6.33
CA ASP A 43 -7.02 -20.46 5.74
C ASP A 43 -8.38 -20.51 5.03
N SER A 44 -9.33 -19.67 5.44
CA SER A 44 -10.65 -19.51 4.80
C SER A 44 -11.02 -18.04 4.68
N ALA A 45 -11.11 -17.56 3.43
CA ALA A 45 -11.49 -16.19 3.12
C ALA A 45 -12.98 -15.89 3.38
N ALA A 46 -13.85 -16.90 3.26
CA ALA A 46 -15.31 -16.70 3.33
C ALA A 46 -15.82 -16.30 4.72
N ALA A 47 -15.07 -16.59 5.79
CA ALA A 47 -15.42 -16.29 7.16
C ALA A 47 -14.54 -15.20 7.81
N SER A 48 -13.54 -14.68 7.08
CA SER A 48 -12.53 -13.79 7.63
C SER A 48 -12.79 -12.34 7.25
N VAL A 49 -12.72 -11.45 8.24
CA VAL A 49 -12.81 -9.99 8.01
C VAL A 49 -11.60 -9.48 7.24
N VAL A 50 -10.41 -9.99 7.57
CA VAL A 50 -9.15 -9.71 6.87
C VAL A 50 -8.86 -10.87 5.93
N THR A 51 -8.69 -10.58 4.65
CA THR A 51 -8.47 -11.58 3.60
C THR A 51 -7.03 -11.62 3.11
N GLY A 52 -6.24 -10.59 3.44
CA GLY A 52 -4.82 -10.53 3.10
C GLY A 52 -4.09 -9.48 3.94
N VAL A 53 -2.81 -9.73 4.19
CA VAL A 53 -1.89 -8.73 4.72
C VAL A 53 -0.61 -8.81 3.91
N LYS A 54 -0.10 -7.66 3.47
CA LYS A 54 1.25 -7.51 2.94
C LYS A 54 2.01 -6.56 3.84
N LYS A 55 3.24 -6.92 4.18
CA LYS A 55 4.12 -6.06 4.97
C LYS A 55 5.53 -6.13 4.43
N GLY A 56 6.25 -5.03 4.49
CA GLY A 56 7.63 -5.00 4.04
C GLY A 56 8.46 -3.88 4.66
N VAL A 57 9.76 -4.04 4.54
CA VAL A 57 10.76 -3.05 4.93
C VAL A 57 11.72 -2.87 3.77
N ILE A 58 11.97 -1.61 3.41
CA ILE A 58 12.95 -1.19 2.41
C ILE A 58 14.05 -0.45 3.16
N SER A 59 15.28 -0.93 3.09
CA SER A 59 16.43 -0.25 3.68
C SER A 59 17.17 0.59 2.65
N PHE A 60 17.69 1.72 3.10
CA PHE A 60 18.40 2.72 2.32
C PHE A 60 19.83 2.88 2.82
N SER A 61 20.64 3.61 2.06
CA SER A 61 22.03 3.94 2.43
C SER A 61 22.12 4.79 3.69
N THR A 62 21.22 5.76 3.86
CA THR A 62 21.19 6.64 5.03
C THR A 62 19.78 6.86 5.57
N ALA A 63 19.68 7.32 6.82
CA ALA A 63 18.40 7.78 7.37
C ALA A 63 17.82 8.96 6.58
N GLY A 64 18.69 9.86 6.10
CA GLY A 64 18.27 11.00 5.27
C GLY A 64 17.62 10.58 3.95
N ASP A 65 18.08 9.50 3.32
CA ASP A 65 17.47 8.97 2.09
C ASP A 65 16.05 8.45 2.36
N ALA A 66 15.87 7.71 3.46
CA ALA A 66 14.57 7.18 3.86
C ALA A 66 13.58 8.30 4.22
N ASP A 67 14.01 9.28 5.02
CA ASP A 67 13.20 10.45 5.39
C ASP A 67 12.81 11.30 4.19
N ALA A 68 13.76 11.57 3.28
CA ALA A 68 13.49 12.33 2.06
C ALA A 68 12.43 11.63 1.18
N LEU A 69 12.54 10.30 1.05
CA LEU A 69 11.58 9.53 0.28
C LEU A 69 10.22 9.43 0.97
N PHE A 70 10.17 9.31 2.30
CA PHE A 70 8.93 9.39 3.08
C PHE A 70 8.19 10.70 2.86
N VAL A 71 8.91 11.84 2.91
CA VAL A 71 8.33 13.17 2.67
C VAL A 71 7.82 13.29 1.23
N LYS A 72 8.56 12.78 0.25
CA LYS A 72 8.14 12.75 -1.15
C LYS A 72 6.85 11.95 -1.31
N PHE A 73 6.81 10.71 -0.82
CA PHE A 73 5.64 9.83 -0.90
C PHE A 73 4.44 10.39 -0.16
N SER A 74 4.63 11.04 0.99
CA SER A 74 3.55 11.72 1.71
C SER A 74 2.87 12.78 0.84
N ARG A 75 3.65 13.58 0.10
CA ARG A 75 3.09 14.59 -0.83
C ARG A 75 2.47 13.96 -2.08
N GLU A 76 2.98 12.84 -2.54
CA GLU A 76 2.41 12.08 -3.66
C GLU A 76 1.05 11.48 -3.28
N TRP A 77 0.96 10.77 -2.16
CA TRP A 77 -0.27 10.16 -1.67
C TRP A 77 -1.36 11.22 -1.45
N GLN A 78 -1.01 12.36 -0.86
CA GLN A 78 -1.96 13.49 -0.71
C GLN A 78 -2.51 13.98 -2.05
N ARG A 79 -1.67 14.02 -3.10
CA ARG A 79 -2.12 14.39 -4.46
C ARG A 79 -2.95 13.29 -5.12
N CYS A 80 -2.97 12.09 -4.57
CA CYS A 80 -3.71 10.93 -5.08
C CYS A 80 -5.06 10.72 -4.41
N GLU A 81 -5.37 11.46 -3.34
CA GLU A 81 -6.68 11.38 -2.68
C GLU A 81 -7.83 11.64 -3.66
N GLY A 82 -8.82 10.75 -3.65
CA GLY A 82 -9.98 10.78 -4.53
C GLY A 82 -9.71 10.34 -5.97
N LYS A 83 -8.47 9.94 -6.33
CA LYS A 83 -8.14 9.45 -7.68
C LYS A 83 -8.33 7.95 -7.80
N THR A 84 -8.65 7.53 -9.02
CA THR A 84 -8.64 6.12 -9.43
C THR A 84 -7.39 5.84 -10.25
N VAL A 85 -6.67 4.79 -9.88
CA VAL A 85 -5.45 4.32 -10.55
C VAL A 85 -5.79 3.05 -11.31
N LEU A 86 -5.63 3.07 -12.63
CA LEU A 86 -5.75 1.87 -13.45
C LEU A 86 -4.50 1.00 -13.27
N LEU A 87 -4.70 -0.26 -12.90
CA LEU A 87 -3.61 -1.22 -12.79
C LEU A 87 -3.42 -1.92 -14.13
N SER A 88 -2.26 -1.69 -14.75
CA SER A 88 -1.81 -2.42 -15.92
C SER A 88 -1.07 -3.69 -15.48
N GLY A 89 -1.47 -4.85 -16.02
CA GLY A 89 -0.78 -6.13 -15.80
C GLY A 89 -1.68 -7.18 -15.14
N GLY A 90 -1.51 -8.44 -15.56
CA GLY A 90 -2.35 -9.56 -15.10
C GLY A 90 -3.55 -9.85 -16.01
N PRO A 91 -4.31 -10.94 -15.75
CA PRO A 91 -5.40 -11.40 -16.61
C PRO A 91 -6.68 -10.55 -16.48
N PHE A 92 -6.78 -9.70 -15.45
CA PHE A 92 -7.93 -8.86 -15.17
C PHE A 92 -7.52 -7.39 -15.19
N ARG A 93 -8.39 -6.53 -15.74
CA ARG A 93 -8.24 -5.09 -15.61
C ARG A 93 -8.73 -4.69 -14.23
N LEU A 94 -7.83 -4.22 -13.40
CA LEU A 94 -8.15 -3.76 -12.06
C LEU A 94 -7.95 -2.26 -11.97
N GLN A 95 -8.69 -1.63 -11.08
CA GLN A 95 -8.51 -0.24 -10.72
C GLN A 95 -8.48 -0.11 -9.20
N VAL A 96 -7.76 0.90 -8.71
CA VAL A 96 -7.68 1.19 -7.28
C VAL A 96 -8.16 2.61 -7.05
N LYS A 97 -9.24 2.77 -6.29
CA LYS A 97 -9.67 4.07 -5.79
C LYS A 97 -8.94 4.37 -4.49
N VAL A 98 -8.33 5.55 -4.39
CA VAL A 98 -7.60 6.00 -3.19
C VAL A 98 -8.46 7.01 -2.43
N ASP A 99 -8.64 6.79 -1.13
CA ASP A 99 -9.46 7.62 -0.25
C ASP A 99 -8.76 7.83 1.11
N ASN A 100 -9.27 8.79 1.90
CA ASN A 100 -8.90 9.02 3.31
C ASN A 100 -7.37 9.04 3.56
N VAL A 101 -6.64 9.88 2.83
CA VAL A 101 -5.19 9.99 2.99
C VAL A 101 -4.89 10.79 4.25
N GLN A 102 -4.25 10.15 5.22
CA GLN A 102 -3.94 10.73 6.52
C GLN A 102 -2.43 10.92 6.67
N PRO A 103 -1.90 12.12 6.41
CA PRO A 103 -0.50 12.42 6.66
C PRO A 103 -0.21 12.46 8.16
N ALA A 104 0.90 11.87 8.57
CA ALA A 104 1.46 12.09 9.90
C ALA A 104 2.99 12.18 9.85
N ALA A 105 3.59 12.58 10.97
CA ALA A 105 5.03 12.86 11.04
C ALA A 105 5.91 11.65 10.72
N SER A 106 5.43 10.42 10.92
CA SER A 106 6.27 9.23 10.72
C SER A 106 5.52 7.96 10.29
N VAL A 107 4.19 8.03 10.18
CA VAL A 107 3.34 7.01 9.56
C VAL A 107 2.26 7.73 8.76
N LEU A 108 2.28 7.54 7.46
CA LEU A 108 1.28 7.98 6.50
C LEU A 108 0.29 6.84 6.28
N ALA A 109 -1.00 7.15 6.15
CA ALA A 109 -2.02 6.14 5.85
C ALA A 109 -2.94 6.57 4.72
N ALA A 110 -3.59 5.60 4.09
CA ALA A 110 -4.66 5.78 3.14
C ALA A 110 -5.61 4.58 3.19
N THR A 111 -6.87 4.78 2.83
CA THR A 111 -7.76 3.67 2.49
C THR A 111 -7.86 3.54 0.97
N MET A 112 -8.18 2.35 0.51
CA MET A 112 -8.33 2.09 -0.91
C MET A 112 -9.42 1.07 -1.20
N SER A 113 -9.92 1.08 -2.42
CA SER A 113 -10.87 0.12 -2.96
C SER A 113 -10.28 -0.50 -4.21
N ILE A 114 -10.02 -1.80 -4.19
CA ILE A 114 -9.57 -2.55 -5.37
C ILE A 114 -10.79 -3.08 -6.09
N GLU A 115 -10.96 -2.69 -7.35
CA GLU A 115 -12.16 -2.96 -8.13
C GLU A 115 -11.80 -3.59 -9.47
N LEU A 116 -12.71 -4.42 -9.98
CA LEU A 116 -12.63 -4.87 -11.36
C LEU A 116 -13.07 -3.72 -12.29
N ASP A 117 -12.19 -3.32 -13.22
CA ASP A 117 -12.55 -2.39 -14.30
C ASP A 117 -13.40 -3.13 -15.34
N SER A 118 -14.71 -3.14 -15.09
CA SER A 118 -15.71 -3.84 -15.90
C SER A 118 -16.89 -2.92 -16.18
N PRO A 119 -17.40 -2.86 -17.42
CA PRO A 119 -18.61 -2.13 -17.75
C PRO A 119 -19.89 -2.82 -17.25
N ASN A 120 -19.79 -4.03 -16.70
CA ASN A 120 -20.93 -4.78 -16.17
C ASN A 120 -21.15 -4.47 -14.68
N PRO A 121 -22.21 -3.73 -14.31
CA PRO A 121 -22.50 -3.35 -12.92
C PRO A 121 -22.85 -4.56 -12.03
N LEU A 122 -23.17 -5.72 -12.60
CA LEU A 122 -23.41 -6.95 -11.83
C LEU A 122 -22.12 -7.60 -11.32
N LEU A 123 -20.95 -7.11 -11.74
CA LEU A 123 -19.63 -7.57 -11.31
C LEU A 123 -18.92 -6.58 -10.39
N GLU A 124 -19.66 -5.67 -9.74
CA GLU A 124 -19.14 -4.73 -8.74
C GLU A 124 -18.61 -5.48 -7.50
N LEU A 125 -17.37 -5.95 -7.60
CA LEU A 125 -16.58 -6.47 -6.50
C LEU A 125 -15.54 -5.42 -6.14
N ALA A 126 -15.75 -4.75 -5.02
CA ALA A 126 -14.83 -3.77 -4.45
C ALA A 126 -14.20 -4.38 -3.18
N ILE A 127 -12.90 -4.62 -3.19
CA ILE A 127 -12.15 -5.13 -2.03
C ILE A 127 -11.61 -3.92 -1.27
N PRO A 128 -12.14 -3.61 -0.07
CA PRO A 128 -11.58 -2.54 0.73
C PRO A 128 -10.18 -2.94 1.21
N ALA A 129 -9.27 -1.99 1.24
CA ALA A 129 -7.94 -2.19 1.79
C ALA A 129 -7.45 -0.95 2.53
N ALA A 130 -6.57 -1.17 3.49
CA ALA A 130 -5.87 -0.12 4.24
C ALA A 130 -4.39 -0.14 3.88
N ARG A 131 -3.80 1.03 3.68
CA ARG A 131 -2.38 1.21 3.36
C ARG A 131 -1.73 2.06 4.44
N ALA A 132 -0.52 1.70 4.82
CA ALA A 132 0.33 2.53 5.64
C ALA A 132 1.78 2.49 5.16
N LEU A 133 2.43 3.65 5.21
CA LEU A 133 3.85 3.82 4.98
C LEU A 133 4.43 4.45 6.24
N GLY A 134 5.49 3.87 6.78
CA GLY A 134 6.20 4.35 7.95
C GLY A 134 7.67 4.62 7.63
N VAL A 135 8.33 5.46 8.44
CA VAL A 135 9.77 5.69 8.36
C VAL A 135 10.44 5.56 9.72
N ARG A 136 11.59 4.89 9.76
CA ARG A 136 12.45 4.82 10.94
C ARG A 136 13.89 4.53 10.53
N ASP A 137 14.83 5.30 11.08
CA ASP A 137 16.25 5.21 10.74
C ASP A 137 16.45 5.21 9.23
N ASN A 138 17.20 4.27 8.67
CA ASN A 138 17.39 4.13 7.22
C ASN A 138 16.34 3.25 6.54
N CYS A 139 15.16 3.07 7.13
CA CYS A 139 14.15 2.14 6.63
C CYS A 139 12.80 2.81 6.36
N LEU A 140 12.18 2.43 5.25
CA LEU A 140 10.74 2.59 5.03
C LEU A 140 10.02 1.29 5.33
N ILE A 141 8.85 1.40 5.94
CA ILE A 141 8.01 0.30 6.36
C ILE A 141 6.70 0.42 5.57
N GLU A 142 6.29 -0.63 4.87
CA GLU A 142 4.99 -0.67 4.21
C GLU A 142 4.09 -1.73 4.83
N ALA A 143 2.80 -1.41 4.95
CA ALA A 143 1.76 -2.34 5.31
C ALA A 143 0.51 -2.13 4.43
N GLU A 144 -0.09 -3.24 4.04
CA GLU A 144 -1.38 -3.30 3.35
C GLU A 144 -2.24 -4.38 4.00
N VAL A 145 -3.51 -4.09 4.23
CA VAL A 145 -4.48 -5.02 4.81
C VAL A 145 -5.72 -5.03 3.93
N ASP A 146 -6.03 -6.19 3.35
CA ASP A 146 -7.21 -6.42 2.51
C ASP A 146 -8.36 -6.95 3.37
N PHE A 147 -9.57 -6.47 3.09
CA PHE A 147 -10.79 -6.85 3.82
C PHE A 147 -11.78 -7.59 2.92
N GLY A 148 -12.56 -8.49 3.50
CA GLY A 148 -13.63 -9.18 2.78
C GLY A 148 -14.89 -8.30 2.65
N ASN A 149 -15.53 -8.30 1.47
CA ASN A 149 -16.73 -7.48 1.18
C ASN A 149 -17.93 -7.72 2.12
N ASN A 150 -18.00 -8.90 2.73
CA ASN A 150 -19.14 -9.33 3.56
C ASN A 150 -18.97 -8.90 5.01
N ALA A 151 -17.74 -8.59 5.41
CA ALA A 151 -17.50 -7.96 6.68
C ALA A 151 -17.84 -6.49 6.47
N ASN A 152 -18.91 -5.98 7.08
CA ASN A 152 -19.02 -4.55 7.35
C ASN A 152 -18.01 -4.29 8.47
N PRO A 153 -16.73 -4.00 8.19
CA PRO A 153 -15.80 -3.76 9.28
C PRO A 153 -16.24 -2.40 9.84
N PRO A 154 -16.22 -2.18 11.16
CA PRO A 154 -16.35 -0.82 11.66
C PRO A 154 -15.34 0.03 10.89
N THR A 155 -15.75 1.14 10.27
CA THR A 155 -14.86 1.99 9.43
C THR A 155 -13.53 2.28 10.13
N HIS A 156 -13.59 2.52 11.44
CA HIS A 156 -12.44 2.67 12.34
C HIS A 156 -11.39 1.54 12.29
N ARG A 157 -11.77 0.28 12.03
CA ARG A 157 -10.86 -0.88 11.95
C ARG A 157 -10.09 -0.93 10.63
N ILE A 158 -10.67 -0.42 9.55
CA ILE A 158 -10.00 -0.29 8.25
C ILE A 158 -8.99 0.83 8.37
N ASP A 159 -9.38 1.95 8.96
CA ASP A 159 -8.55 3.16 9.05
C ASP A 159 -7.25 2.95 9.86
N THR A 160 -7.22 2.01 10.82
CA THR A 160 -6.06 1.86 11.72
C THR A 160 -5.24 0.58 11.55
N SER A 161 -5.73 -0.47 10.89
CA SER A 161 -5.03 -1.78 10.90
C SER A 161 -3.63 -1.74 10.29
N ALA A 162 -3.48 -1.10 9.13
CA ALA A 162 -2.20 -0.94 8.46
C ALA A 162 -1.27 -0.01 9.27
N ILE A 163 -1.84 1.01 9.93
CA ILE A 163 -1.10 1.92 10.82
C ILE A 163 -0.50 1.14 11.99
N ASP A 164 -1.29 0.31 12.66
CA ASP A 164 -0.83 -0.50 13.80
C ASP A 164 0.33 -1.42 13.41
N ILE A 165 0.23 -2.09 12.25
CA ILE A 165 1.29 -2.94 11.72
C ILE A 165 2.55 -2.10 11.43
N ALA A 166 2.41 -0.97 10.75
CA ALA A 166 3.54 -0.11 10.42
C ALA A 166 4.22 0.46 11.68
N GLN A 167 3.45 0.85 12.70
CA GLN A 167 3.96 1.31 13.99
C GLN A 167 4.77 0.21 14.70
N VAL A 168 4.20 -1.00 14.84
CA VAL A 168 4.91 -2.12 15.48
C VAL A 168 6.20 -2.48 14.74
N MET A 169 6.18 -2.45 13.41
CA MET A 169 7.38 -2.71 12.61
C MET A 169 8.44 -1.61 12.76
N ARG A 170 8.04 -0.33 12.82
CA ARG A 170 8.95 0.79 13.10
C ARG A 170 9.59 0.69 14.48
N ASP A 171 8.82 0.30 15.49
CA ASP A 171 9.34 0.13 16.85
C ASP A 171 10.37 -1.01 16.90
N LYS A 172 10.15 -2.08 16.13
CA LYS A 172 11.14 -3.16 15.97
C LYS A 172 12.41 -2.70 15.27
N VAL A 173 12.31 -1.87 14.22
CA VAL A 173 13.50 -1.27 13.58
C VAL A 173 14.28 -0.43 14.60
N SER A 174 13.58 0.38 15.39
CA SER A 174 14.19 1.21 16.43
C SER A 174 14.99 0.42 17.47
N ALA A 175 14.61 -0.84 17.74
CA ALA A 175 15.28 -1.70 18.69
C ALA A 175 16.53 -2.41 18.13
N LEU A 176 16.81 -2.27 16.83
CA LEU A 176 17.98 -2.84 16.16
C LEU A 176 19.13 -1.83 15.97
N SER A 177 18.86 -0.55 16.22
CA SER A 177 19.79 0.59 16.12
C SER A 177 20.45 0.88 17.47
#